data_AF-A0ABD3E727-F1
#
_entry.id   AF-A0ABD3E727-F1
#
_cell.length_a   1.000
_cell.length_b   1.000
_cell.length_c   1.000
_cell.angle_alpha   90.00
_cell.angle_beta   90.00
_cell.angle_gamma   90.00
#
_symmetry.space_group_name_H-M   'P 1'
#
loop_
_entity.id
_entity.type
_entity.pdbx_description
1 polymer ?
#
loop_
_entity_poly.entity_id
_entity_poly.type
_entity_poly.pdbx_seq_one_letter_code
_entity_poly.pdbx_strand_id
1 'polypeptide(L)'
;MVVVVEATLLGGGKRRVSEMVVVAIVTGERLRVKLAWCVSSTPSSILLIPSIDPRYVLSDNFAPLDELPPPPCQVIEVSLPPALDGAYIRNGPNPQFLPRGPYHLFDGDGMLHAITISSGRATLCSRYVQTYKYKIERQYGSPVLPNVFSGFNSLSATAARRAVAAGRILAGQYNPANGIGLANTSLALISGRLYAMGESDLPYAVRVNPNDGEIHTIGRHDFSGKLAMSMTAHPKIDPVTKETFAFRYGPMPPFLTYFTIDPNGEKRPDVPIFSMTSPSFLHDLARRSDLHHEFGFWGD
;
A
#
# COMPACT_ATOMS: atom_id res chain seq x y z
N MET A 1 25.84 3.95 -16.35
CA MET A 1 24.57 3.20 -16.34
C MET A 1 24.71 2.06 -15.34
N VAL A 2 23.88 1.98 -14.31
CA VAL A 2 23.89 0.85 -13.39
C VAL A 2 22.81 -0.11 -13.86
N VAL A 3 23.19 -1.32 -14.25
CA VAL A 3 22.23 -2.36 -14.66
C VAL A 3 22.20 -3.39 -13.55
N VAL A 4 21.11 -3.42 -12.80
CA VAL A 4 20.86 -4.47 -11.81
C VAL A 4 20.04 -5.54 -12.51
N VAL A 5 20.68 -6.65 -12.87
CA VAL A 5 20.02 -7.80 -13.50
C VAL A 5 19.92 -8.91 -12.45
N GLU A 6 18.70 -9.27 -12.10
CA GLU A 6 18.42 -10.49 -11.35
C GLU A 6 18.37 -11.64 -12.36
N ALA A 7 19.38 -12.50 -12.35
CA ALA A 7 19.47 -13.64 -13.26
C ALA A 7 19.27 -14.94 -12.48
N THR A 8 18.16 -15.62 -12.73
CA THR A 8 17.95 -17.00 -12.29
C THR A 8 18.53 -17.93 -13.35
N LEU A 9 19.68 -18.56 -13.08
CA LEU A 9 20.20 -19.62 -13.94
C LEU A 9 19.39 -20.90 -13.72
N LEU A 10 18.58 -21.29 -14.69
CA LEU A 10 17.97 -22.62 -14.74
C LEU A 10 19.02 -23.63 -15.25
N GLY A 11 19.77 -24.21 -14.33
CA GLY A 11 20.64 -25.34 -14.64
C GLY A 11 19.83 -26.60 -14.92
N GLY A 12 19.89 -27.13 -16.14
CA GLY A 12 19.34 -28.43 -16.49
C GLY A 12 20.04 -29.54 -15.73
N GLY A 13 19.32 -30.20 -14.83
CA GLY A 13 19.80 -31.34 -14.05
C GLY A 13 19.42 -31.24 -12.57
N LYS A 14 18.88 -32.33 -12.02
CA LYS A 14 18.44 -32.42 -10.62
C LYS A 14 19.51 -31.85 -9.67
N ARG A 15 19.16 -30.76 -8.98
CA ARG A 15 19.87 -30.06 -7.87
C ARG A 15 20.80 -28.92 -8.28
N ARG A 16 20.24 -27.71 -8.38
CA ARG A 16 20.63 -26.47 -7.66
C ARG A 16 19.96 -25.25 -8.32
N VAL A 17 19.25 -24.44 -7.55
CA VAL A 17 18.88 -23.07 -7.93
C VAL A 17 19.77 -22.16 -7.09
N SER A 18 20.66 -21.42 -7.72
CA SER A 18 21.45 -20.37 -7.07
C SER A 18 20.85 -19.03 -7.48
N GLU A 19 20.37 -18.24 -6.52
CA GLU A 19 20.10 -16.82 -6.77
C GLU A 19 21.43 -16.09 -6.94
N MET A 20 21.66 -15.57 -8.13
CA MET A 20 22.86 -14.83 -8.47
C MET A 20 22.47 -13.36 -8.68
N VAL A 21 22.82 -12.51 -7.72
CA VAL A 21 22.61 -11.07 -7.84
C VAL A 21 23.82 -10.51 -8.59
N VAL A 22 23.62 -10.15 -9.87
CA VAL A 22 24.66 -9.51 -10.68
C VAL A 22 24.46 -8.01 -10.61
N VAL A 23 25.36 -7.33 -9.90
CA VAL A 23 25.41 -5.86 -9.91
C VAL A 23 26.47 -5.44 -10.93
N ALA A 24 26.02 -4.97 -12.09
CA ALA A 24 26.90 -4.40 -13.11
C ALA A 24 26.91 -2.87 -12.99
N ILE A 25 28.09 -2.31 -12.72
CA ILE A 25 28.29 -0.86 -12.64
C ILE A 25 29.08 -0.42 -13.87
N VAL A 26 28.45 0.35 -14.75
CA VAL A 26 29.11 0.92 -15.94
C VAL A 26 29.56 2.35 -15.63
N THR A 27 30.87 2.55 -15.54
CA THR A 27 31.53 3.86 -15.40
C THR A 27 32.43 4.13 -16.62
N GLY A 28 32.05 5.09 -17.47
CA GLY A 28 32.76 5.37 -18.73
C GLY A 28 32.66 4.21 -19.75
N GLU A 29 33.71 4.00 -20.55
CA GLU A 29 33.78 2.92 -21.55
C GLU A 29 34.14 1.53 -20.96
N ARG A 30 34.34 1.42 -19.65
CA ARG A 30 34.73 0.17 -18.98
C ARG A 30 33.57 -0.43 -18.19
N LEU A 31 33.13 -1.61 -18.61
CA LEU A 31 32.19 -2.46 -17.86
C LEU A 31 32.92 -3.11 -16.68
N ARG A 32 32.52 -2.80 -15.44
CA ARG A 32 32.97 -3.56 -14.25
C ARG A 32 31.80 -4.37 -13.72
N VAL A 33 31.85 -5.68 -13.93
CA VAL A 33 30.88 -6.64 -13.39
C VAL A 33 31.47 -7.23 -12.11
N LYS A 34 30.81 -7.03 -10.97
CA LYS A 34 31.18 -7.70 -9.73
C LYS A 34 30.17 -8.81 -9.46
N LEU A 35 30.61 -10.04 -9.65
CA LEU A 35 29.81 -11.23 -9.35
C LEU A 35 29.90 -11.49 -7.85
N ALA A 36 28.80 -11.30 -7.13
CA ALA A 36 28.70 -11.73 -5.73
C ALA A 36 28.01 -13.10 -5.71
N TRP A 37 28.76 -14.14 -5.36
CA TRP A 37 28.21 -15.47 -5.18
C TRP A 37 27.57 -15.55 -3.80
N CYS A 38 26.24 -15.62 -3.74
CA CYS A 38 25.56 -16.12 -2.55
C CYS A 38 25.53 -17.64 -2.66
N VAL A 39 26.54 -18.32 -2.11
CA VAL A 39 26.52 -19.79 -2.02
C VAL A 39 25.50 -20.18 -0.96
N SER A 40 24.26 -20.41 -1.39
CA SER A 40 23.28 -21.10 -0.54
C SER A 40 23.69 -22.57 -0.45
N SER A 41 24.36 -22.96 0.64
CA SER A 41 24.32 -24.34 1.10
C SER A 41 22.86 -24.78 1.18
N THR A 42 22.55 -25.96 0.62
CA THR A 42 21.28 -26.72 0.69
C THR A 42 20.10 -26.03 1.36
N PRO A 43 18.92 -25.88 0.72
CA PRO A 43 17.74 -25.38 1.40
C PRO A 43 17.30 -26.44 2.41
N SER A 44 17.80 -26.36 3.65
CA SER A 44 16.85 -26.27 4.74
C SER A 44 15.92 -25.16 4.29
N SER A 45 14.68 -25.49 3.89
CA SER A 45 13.65 -24.47 3.73
C SER A 45 13.80 -23.58 4.95
N ILE A 46 14.23 -22.32 4.77
CA ILE A 46 14.19 -21.37 5.88
C ILE A 46 12.72 -21.39 6.26
N LEU A 47 12.42 -22.01 7.41
CA LEU A 47 11.07 -22.11 7.91
C LEU A 47 10.66 -20.69 8.23
N LEU A 48 9.95 -20.08 7.29
CA LEU A 48 9.34 -18.79 7.51
C LEU A 48 8.31 -18.97 8.61
N ILE A 49 8.23 -17.99 9.52
CA ILE A 49 7.14 -17.97 10.47
C ILE A 49 5.82 -17.86 9.70
N PRO A 50 4.72 -18.46 10.19
CA PRO A 50 3.46 -18.52 9.44
C PRO A 50 2.94 -17.16 8.96
N SER A 51 3.19 -16.08 9.72
CA SER A 51 2.76 -14.73 9.38
C SER A 51 3.47 -14.08 8.19
N ILE A 52 4.57 -14.68 7.70
CA ILE A 52 5.29 -14.19 6.51
C ILE A 52 5.52 -15.29 5.46
N ASP A 53 4.95 -16.47 5.64
CA ASP A 53 5.04 -17.55 4.66
C ASP A 53 3.83 -17.47 3.71
N PRO A 54 4.04 -17.19 2.41
CA PRO A 54 2.95 -17.02 1.45
C PRO A 54 1.99 -18.20 1.38
N ARG A 55 2.45 -19.42 1.69
CA ARG A 55 1.62 -20.63 1.65
C ARG A 55 0.51 -20.62 2.70
N TYR A 56 0.72 -19.87 3.79
CA TYR A 56 -0.28 -19.68 4.85
C TYR A 56 -0.96 -18.32 4.72
N VAL A 57 -0.20 -17.28 4.40
CA VAL A 57 -0.72 -15.90 4.32
C VAL A 57 -1.70 -15.71 3.16
N LEU A 58 -1.50 -16.44 2.05
CA LEU A 58 -2.32 -16.34 0.84
C LEU A 58 -3.16 -17.61 0.60
N SER A 59 -3.51 -18.34 1.65
CA SER A 59 -4.39 -19.51 1.53
C SER A 59 -5.87 -19.11 1.57
N ASP A 60 -6.71 -19.99 1.02
CA ASP A 60 -8.17 -19.88 1.11
C ASP A 60 -8.70 -18.51 0.66
N ASN A 61 -9.44 -17.81 1.53
CA ASN A 61 -10.06 -16.52 1.25
C ASN A 61 -9.05 -15.34 1.19
N PHE A 62 -7.78 -15.59 1.49
CA PHE A 62 -6.69 -14.60 1.35
C PHE A 62 -5.86 -14.80 0.08
N ALA A 63 -6.21 -15.78 -0.76
CA ALA A 63 -5.61 -15.93 -2.06
C ALA A 63 -5.87 -14.69 -2.94
N PRO A 64 -4.88 -14.26 -3.75
CA PRO A 64 -5.04 -13.06 -4.57
C PRO A 64 -6.14 -13.23 -5.62
N LEU A 65 -6.86 -12.15 -5.89
CA LEU A 65 -7.90 -12.09 -6.91
C LEU A 65 -7.43 -11.26 -8.11
N ASP A 66 -7.96 -11.61 -9.28
CA ASP A 66 -7.86 -10.80 -10.48
C ASP A 66 -8.89 -9.67 -10.46
N GLU A 67 -8.63 -8.61 -11.24
CA GLU A 67 -9.61 -7.55 -11.42
C GLU A 67 -10.88 -8.08 -12.08
N LEU A 68 -12.03 -7.59 -11.59
CA LEU A 68 -13.33 -7.91 -12.14
C LEU A 68 -13.91 -6.60 -12.71
N PRO A 69 -14.15 -6.47 -14.03
CA PRO A 69 -14.97 -5.37 -14.56
C PRO A 69 -16.36 -5.38 -13.92
N PRO A 70 -17.26 -4.41 -14.15
CA PRO A 70 -18.56 -4.40 -13.48
C PRO A 70 -19.64 -5.22 -14.25
N PRO A 71 -19.76 -6.56 -14.11
CA PRO A 71 -20.93 -7.24 -14.63
C PRO A 71 -22.16 -6.87 -13.80
N PRO A 72 -23.36 -6.95 -14.41
CA PRO A 72 -24.60 -7.03 -13.66
C PRO A 72 -24.58 -8.22 -12.70
N CYS A 73 -24.98 -8.00 -11.45
CA CYS A 73 -25.16 -9.07 -10.47
C CYS A 73 -26.56 -9.68 -10.61
N GLN A 74 -26.64 -11.01 -10.44
CA GLN A 74 -27.91 -11.68 -10.25
C GLN A 74 -28.41 -11.42 -8.83
N VAL A 75 -29.59 -10.81 -8.70
CA VAL A 75 -30.28 -10.66 -7.41
C VAL A 75 -31.04 -11.97 -7.14
N ILE A 76 -30.69 -12.67 -6.06
CA ILE A 76 -31.27 -13.98 -5.69
C ILE A 76 -32.53 -13.80 -4.83
N GLU A 77 -32.64 -12.71 -4.08
CA GLU A 77 -33.87 -12.35 -3.36
C GLU A 77 -34.94 -11.80 -4.32
N VAL A 78 -36.21 -11.86 -3.90
CA VAL A 78 -37.38 -11.45 -4.70
C VAL A 78 -37.25 -10.01 -5.22
N SER A 79 -36.62 -9.10 -4.46
CA SER A 79 -36.28 -7.74 -4.92
C SER A 79 -35.35 -7.02 -3.94
N LEU A 80 -34.43 -6.17 -4.44
CA LEU A 80 -33.68 -5.22 -3.61
C LEU A 80 -34.59 -4.10 -3.08
N PRO A 81 -34.44 -3.64 -1.82
CA PRO A 81 -35.19 -2.50 -1.30
C PRO A 81 -35.01 -1.25 -2.17
N PRO A 82 -36.09 -0.58 -2.62
CA PRO A 82 -35.98 0.58 -3.52
C PRO A 82 -35.22 1.78 -2.93
N ALA A 83 -35.09 1.84 -1.61
CA ALA A 83 -34.35 2.90 -0.91
C ALA A 83 -32.82 2.72 -0.97
N LEU A 84 -32.32 1.57 -1.42
CA LEU A 84 -30.89 1.36 -1.61
C LEU A 84 -30.43 1.98 -2.93
N ASP A 85 -29.71 3.09 -2.81
CA ASP A 85 -29.06 3.77 -3.94
C ASP A 85 -27.69 4.29 -3.48
N GLY A 86 -26.63 3.73 -4.04
CA GLY A 86 -25.26 4.04 -3.63
C GLY A 86 -24.28 2.89 -3.84
N ALA A 87 -23.12 2.98 -3.19
CA ALA A 87 -22.08 1.96 -3.30
C ALA A 87 -21.55 1.54 -1.92
N TYR A 88 -21.42 0.24 -1.72
CA TYR A 88 -20.62 -0.34 -0.65
C TYR A 88 -19.24 -0.66 -1.21
N ILE A 89 -18.20 -0.08 -0.61
CA ILE A 89 -16.83 -0.19 -1.11
C ILE A 89 -15.93 -0.69 0.02
N ARG A 90 -15.16 -1.74 -0.26
CA ARG A 90 -14.17 -2.31 0.65
C ARG A 90 -12.78 -2.21 0.01
N ASN A 91 -11.80 -1.78 0.80
CA ASN A 91 -10.38 -1.85 0.45
C ASN A 91 -9.73 -3.05 1.12
N GLY A 92 -8.65 -3.55 0.55
CA GLY A 92 -7.83 -4.59 1.15
C GLY A 92 -6.54 -4.84 0.39
N PRO A 93 -5.59 -5.55 1.01
CA PRO A 93 -4.36 -5.95 0.37
C PRO A 93 -4.60 -7.12 -0.60
N ASN A 94 -4.07 -7.01 -1.81
CA ASN A 94 -4.06 -8.05 -2.82
C ASN A 94 -2.74 -7.94 -3.61
N PRO A 95 -1.81 -8.89 -3.53
CA PRO A 95 -0.55 -8.77 -4.29
C PRO A 95 -0.80 -8.95 -5.78
N GLN A 96 -0.34 -8.01 -6.61
CA GLN A 96 -0.46 -8.16 -8.07
C GLN A 96 0.43 -9.29 -8.64
N PHE A 97 1.49 -9.66 -7.93
CA PHE A 97 2.41 -10.74 -8.29
C PHE A 97 2.58 -11.67 -7.11
N LEU A 98 2.58 -12.99 -7.38
CA LEU A 98 2.84 -13.97 -6.33
C LEU A 98 4.24 -13.76 -5.74
N PRO A 99 4.36 -13.62 -4.41
CA PRO A 99 5.65 -13.40 -3.77
C PRO A 99 6.54 -14.63 -3.89
N ARG A 100 7.81 -14.41 -4.22
CA ARG A 100 8.84 -15.47 -4.33
C ARG A 100 9.59 -15.73 -3.02
N GLY A 101 9.26 -15.00 -1.96
CA GLY A 101 9.90 -15.08 -0.65
C GLY A 101 8.96 -14.64 0.47
N PRO A 102 9.48 -14.20 1.62
CA PRO A 102 8.66 -13.75 2.75
C PRO A 102 7.63 -12.69 2.34
N TYR A 103 6.39 -12.86 2.77
CA TYR A 103 5.27 -11.99 2.43
C TYR A 103 4.26 -11.90 3.56
N HIS A 104 4.00 -10.67 4.03
CA HIS A 104 3.02 -10.40 5.06
C HIS A 104 1.73 -9.92 4.39
N LEU A 105 0.57 -10.22 4.99
CA LEU A 105 -0.74 -9.87 4.43
C LEU A 105 -0.84 -8.39 4.07
N PHE A 106 -0.29 -7.51 4.91
CA PHE A 106 -0.34 -6.05 4.72
C PHE A 106 0.57 -5.50 3.62
N ASP A 107 1.44 -6.33 3.02
CA ASP A 107 2.31 -5.90 1.92
C ASP A 107 1.63 -5.93 0.54
N GLY A 108 0.34 -6.32 0.48
CA GLY A 108 -0.41 -6.40 -0.78
C GLY A 108 -0.79 -5.04 -1.36
N ASP A 109 -0.83 -4.95 -2.68
CA ASP A 109 -1.31 -3.75 -3.37
C ASP A 109 -2.78 -3.50 -3.04
N GLY A 110 -3.21 -2.25 -2.94
CA GLY A 110 -4.59 -1.92 -2.61
C GLY A 110 -5.53 -2.34 -3.72
N MET A 111 -6.54 -3.15 -3.37
CA MET A 111 -7.61 -3.54 -4.28
C MET A 111 -8.96 -3.16 -3.69
N LEU A 112 -9.73 -2.40 -4.47
CA LEU A 112 -11.06 -1.97 -4.13
C LEU A 112 -12.07 -2.95 -4.70
N HIS A 113 -13.03 -3.35 -3.88
CA HIS A 113 -14.22 -4.06 -4.29
C HIS A 113 -15.43 -3.16 -4.04
N ALA A 114 -16.22 -2.89 -5.06
CA ALA A 114 -17.42 -2.06 -4.96
C ALA A 114 -18.66 -2.85 -5.40
N ILE A 115 -19.69 -2.88 -4.55
CA ILE A 115 -21.05 -3.25 -4.94
C ILE A 115 -21.82 -1.95 -5.11
N THR A 116 -22.19 -1.63 -6.34
CA THR A 116 -22.99 -0.43 -6.66
C THR A 116 -24.43 -0.86 -6.87
N ILE A 117 -25.36 -0.24 -6.14
CA ILE A 117 -26.79 -0.49 -6.24
C ILE A 117 -27.46 0.78 -6.74
N SER A 118 -28.24 0.67 -7.79
CA SER A 118 -29.12 1.76 -8.24
C SER A 118 -30.32 1.21 -8.99
N SER A 119 -31.50 1.79 -8.72
CA SER A 119 -32.75 1.43 -9.41
C SER A 119 -33.06 -0.08 -9.41
N GLY A 120 -32.82 -0.75 -8.27
CA GLY A 120 -33.07 -2.20 -8.11
C GLY A 120 -32.06 -3.10 -8.83
N ARG A 121 -30.98 -2.55 -9.39
CA ARG A 121 -29.89 -3.28 -10.03
C ARG A 121 -28.63 -3.20 -9.17
N ALA A 122 -27.79 -4.23 -9.23
CA ALA A 122 -26.48 -4.26 -8.59
C ALA A 122 -25.37 -4.60 -9.59
N THR A 123 -24.19 -4.00 -9.42
CA THR A 123 -22.95 -4.37 -10.11
C THR A 123 -21.84 -4.60 -9.10
N LEU A 124 -20.93 -5.54 -9.40
CA LEU A 124 -19.75 -5.83 -8.59
C LEU A 124 -18.50 -5.49 -9.40
N CYS A 125 -17.70 -4.53 -8.97
CA CYS A 125 -16.44 -4.18 -9.62
C CYS A 125 -15.28 -4.41 -8.67
N SER A 126 -14.14 -4.89 -9.19
CA SER A 126 -12.89 -4.96 -8.45
C SER A 126 -11.73 -4.40 -9.26
N ARG A 127 -11.00 -3.44 -8.68
CA ARG A 127 -9.85 -2.76 -9.31
C ARG A 127 -8.72 -2.54 -8.33
N TYR A 128 -7.50 -2.66 -8.82
CA TYR A 128 -6.33 -2.17 -8.11
C TYR A 128 -6.34 -0.65 -8.06
N VAL A 129 -5.97 -0.11 -6.90
CA VAL A 129 -5.56 1.28 -6.79
C VAL A 129 -4.27 1.44 -7.57
N GLN A 130 -4.26 2.33 -8.57
CA GLN A 130 -3.13 2.53 -9.48
C GLN A 130 -2.02 3.36 -8.82
N THR A 131 -1.46 2.83 -7.73
CA THR A 131 -0.36 3.46 -6.98
C THR A 131 0.89 3.58 -7.83
N TYR A 132 1.83 4.45 -7.44
CA TYR A 132 3.12 4.53 -8.11
C TYR A 132 3.84 3.17 -8.09
N LYS A 133 3.87 2.51 -6.92
CA LYS A 133 4.39 1.15 -6.79
C LYS A 133 3.72 0.19 -7.77
N TYR A 134 2.39 0.13 -7.76
CA TYR A 134 1.62 -0.77 -8.60
C TYR A 134 1.99 -0.61 -10.08
N LYS A 135 1.99 0.63 -10.58
CA LYS A 135 2.27 0.94 -11.99
C LYS A 135 3.69 0.58 -12.40
N ILE A 136 4.68 0.88 -11.54
CA ILE A 136 6.09 0.55 -11.82
C ILE A 136 6.26 -0.96 -11.90
N GLU A 137 5.77 -1.71 -10.92
CA GLU A 137 5.92 -3.17 -10.89
C GLU A 137 5.17 -3.84 -12.04
N ARG A 138 4.00 -3.30 -12.42
CA ARG A 138 3.26 -3.73 -13.62
C ARG A 138 4.06 -3.51 -14.90
N GLN A 139 4.73 -2.36 -15.03
CA GLN A 139 5.59 -2.04 -16.17
C GLN A 139 6.79 -3.00 -16.28
N TYR A 140 7.39 -3.37 -15.15
CA TYR A 140 8.50 -4.32 -15.11
C TYR A 140 8.07 -5.80 -15.12
N GLY A 141 6.76 -6.09 -14.99
CA GLY A 141 6.23 -7.44 -14.89
C GLY A 141 6.72 -8.22 -13.66
N SER A 142 7.18 -7.53 -12.62
CA SER A 142 7.74 -8.16 -11.41
C SER A 142 7.79 -7.20 -10.21
N PRO A 143 7.90 -7.71 -8.97
CA PRO A 143 8.13 -6.87 -7.79
C PRO A 143 9.46 -6.11 -7.86
N VAL A 144 9.40 -4.79 -7.67
CA VAL A 144 10.55 -3.87 -7.77
C VAL A 144 10.80 -3.16 -6.45
N LEU A 145 9.74 -2.71 -5.77
CA LEU A 145 9.85 -2.01 -4.50
C LEU A 145 9.89 -3.04 -3.35
N PRO A 146 10.65 -2.78 -2.27
CA PRO A 146 10.71 -3.69 -1.15
C PRO A 146 9.41 -3.68 -0.34
N ASN A 147 8.97 -4.87 0.10
CA ASN A 147 7.91 -5.03 1.09
C ASN A 147 8.37 -4.55 2.47
N VAL A 148 7.51 -3.83 3.19
CA VAL A 148 7.89 -3.17 4.44
C VAL A 148 7.78 -4.13 5.63
N PHE A 149 6.72 -4.93 5.69
CA PHE A 149 6.48 -5.83 6.83
C PHE A 149 7.26 -7.14 6.70
N SER A 150 7.30 -7.73 5.50
CA SER A 150 7.99 -9.01 5.29
C SER A 150 9.43 -8.88 4.79
N GLY A 151 9.79 -7.73 4.21
CA GLY A 151 11.09 -7.56 3.57
C GLY A 151 12.27 -7.53 4.54
N PHE A 152 12.03 -7.15 5.80
CA PHE A 152 13.08 -6.89 6.80
C PHE A 152 13.09 -7.91 7.95
N ASN A 153 13.03 -9.19 7.60
CA ASN A 153 12.86 -10.29 8.56
C ASN A 153 14.15 -10.80 9.25
N SER A 154 15.34 -10.37 8.80
CA SER A 154 16.63 -10.63 9.47
C SER A 154 17.64 -9.52 9.17
N LEU A 155 18.72 -9.42 9.95
CA LEU A 155 19.73 -8.38 9.74
C LEU A 155 20.39 -8.48 8.34
N SER A 156 20.75 -9.70 7.93
CA SER A 156 21.37 -9.95 6.62
C SER A 156 20.39 -9.73 5.47
N ALA A 157 19.16 -10.22 5.59
CA ALA A 157 18.11 -9.99 4.59
C ALA A 157 17.79 -8.50 4.46
N THR A 158 17.76 -7.78 5.58
CA THR A 158 17.54 -6.33 5.61
C THR A 158 18.66 -5.59 4.89
N ALA A 159 19.92 -5.89 5.20
CA ALA A 159 21.06 -5.28 4.54
C ALA A 159 21.05 -5.53 3.02
N ALA A 160 20.82 -6.78 2.60
CA ALA A 160 20.75 -7.16 1.20
C ALA A 160 19.61 -6.44 0.45
N ARG A 161 18.38 -6.44 1.00
CA ARG A 161 17.24 -5.77 0.35
C ARG A 161 17.39 -4.26 0.30
N ARG A 162 17.96 -3.64 1.33
CA ARG A 162 18.28 -2.20 1.31
C ARG A 162 19.31 -1.88 0.24
N ALA A 163 20.35 -2.70 0.10
CA ALA A 163 21.37 -2.52 -0.95
C ALA A 163 20.77 -2.65 -2.36
N VAL A 164 19.92 -3.66 -2.60
CA VAL A 164 19.19 -3.82 -3.87
C VAL A 164 18.29 -2.63 -4.13
N ALA A 165 17.47 -2.23 -3.15
CA ALA A 165 16.58 -1.07 -3.28
C ALA A 165 17.36 0.21 -3.63
N ALA A 166 18.46 0.50 -2.93
CA ALA A 166 19.33 1.63 -3.22
C ALA A 166 19.93 1.55 -4.63
N GLY A 167 20.41 0.37 -5.04
CA GLY A 167 20.93 0.14 -6.39
C GLY A 167 19.88 0.40 -7.48
N ARG A 168 18.63 -0.03 -7.28
CA ARG A 168 17.50 0.20 -8.19
C ARG A 168 17.14 1.69 -8.28
N ILE A 169 17.16 2.41 -7.16
CA ILE A 169 16.96 3.87 -7.13
C ILE A 169 18.07 4.59 -7.90
N LEU A 170 19.34 4.26 -7.63
CA LEU A 170 20.49 4.86 -8.31
C LEU A 170 20.53 4.54 -9.81
N ALA A 171 19.98 3.38 -10.21
CA ALA A 171 19.80 3.00 -11.60
C ALA A 171 18.60 3.70 -12.28
N GLY A 172 17.81 4.49 -11.54
CA GLY A 172 16.64 5.19 -12.05
C GLY A 172 15.43 4.28 -12.33
N GLN A 173 15.39 3.07 -11.76
CA GLN A 173 14.25 2.16 -11.96
C GLN A 173 12.96 2.66 -11.30
N TYR A 174 13.09 3.38 -10.19
CA TYR A 174 11.97 4.08 -9.55
C TYR A 174 12.49 5.24 -8.69
N ASN A 175 11.60 6.20 -8.39
CA ASN A 175 11.88 7.32 -7.51
C ASN A 175 10.93 7.28 -6.29
N PRO A 176 11.43 7.04 -5.07
CA PRO A 176 10.60 7.00 -3.86
C PRO A 176 9.79 8.27 -3.60
N ALA A 177 10.24 9.43 -4.11
CA ALA A 177 9.51 10.69 -3.96
C ALA A 177 8.13 10.66 -4.64
N ASN A 178 7.95 9.80 -5.66
CA ASN A 178 6.68 9.62 -6.36
C ASN A 178 5.69 8.73 -5.59
N GLY A 179 6.11 8.13 -4.49
CA GLY A 179 5.30 7.26 -3.64
C GLY A 179 5.92 5.87 -3.50
N ILE A 180 5.64 5.22 -2.38
CA ILE A 180 6.01 3.81 -2.12
C ILE A 180 4.85 3.02 -1.52
N GLY A 181 3.67 3.64 -1.39
CA GLY A 181 2.56 3.07 -0.66
C GLY A 181 1.70 2.13 -1.46
N LEU A 182 0.89 1.40 -0.70
CA LEU A 182 0.02 0.35 -1.18
C LEU A 182 -1.44 0.82 -1.32
N ALA A 183 -1.83 1.86 -0.58
CA ALA A 183 -3.22 2.37 -0.52
C ALA A 183 -4.26 1.27 -0.25
N ASN A 184 -3.95 0.35 0.67
CA ASN A 184 -4.64 -0.93 0.86
C ASN A 184 -5.40 -1.05 2.20
N THR A 185 -5.40 0.00 3.03
CA THR A 185 -5.78 -0.12 4.44
C THR A 185 -7.25 0.24 4.68
N SER A 186 -7.72 1.33 4.10
CA SER A 186 -9.09 1.82 4.33
C SER A 186 -9.56 2.74 3.19
N LEU A 187 -10.77 3.28 3.35
CA LEU A 187 -11.35 4.35 2.52
C LEU A 187 -11.81 5.51 3.39
N ALA A 188 -11.65 6.73 2.90
CA ALA A 188 -12.17 7.93 3.56
C ALA A 188 -12.88 8.85 2.55
N LEU A 189 -14.06 9.34 2.92
CA LEU A 189 -14.81 10.35 2.16
C LEU A 189 -14.51 11.74 2.73
N ILE A 190 -13.46 12.38 2.22
CA ILE A 190 -12.98 13.68 2.71
C ILE A 190 -13.50 14.75 1.75
N SER A 191 -14.32 15.68 2.26
CA SER A 191 -14.79 16.84 1.50
C SER A 191 -15.46 16.46 0.17
N GLY A 192 -16.27 15.40 0.20
CA GLY A 192 -17.01 14.88 -0.95
C GLY A 192 -16.18 14.06 -1.95
N ARG A 193 -14.90 13.79 -1.66
CA ARG A 193 -14.01 12.97 -2.50
C ARG A 193 -13.61 11.70 -1.77
N LEU A 194 -13.61 10.59 -2.49
CA LEU A 194 -13.24 9.29 -1.95
C LEU A 194 -11.73 9.07 -2.11
N TYR A 195 -11.09 8.60 -1.04
CA TYR A 195 -9.65 8.33 -1.01
C TYR A 195 -9.38 6.91 -0.54
N ALA A 196 -8.55 6.18 -1.27
CA ALA A 196 -7.90 4.96 -0.82
C ALA A 196 -6.69 5.32 0.05
N MET A 197 -6.67 4.80 1.27
CA MET A 197 -5.71 5.18 2.28
C MET A 197 -4.69 4.06 2.55
N GLY A 198 -3.48 4.45 2.94
CA GLY A 198 -2.45 3.55 3.45
C GLY A 198 -1.38 4.36 4.17
N GLU A 199 -0.86 3.85 5.28
CA GLU A 199 -0.02 4.62 6.21
C GLU A 199 1.35 5.02 5.66
N SER A 200 1.80 4.35 4.59
CA SER A 200 3.15 4.51 4.03
C SER A 200 3.27 5.58 2.94
N ASP A 201 2.16 6.21 2.53
CA ASP A 201 2.16 7.18 1.42
C ASP A 201 1.01 8.19 1.55
N LEU A 202 0.97 9.16 0.64
CA LEU A 202 -0.16 10.04 0.43
C LEU A 202 -1.41 9.24 0.03
N PRO A 203 -2.62 9.73 0.35
CA PRO A 203 -3.85 9.09 -0.08
C PRO A 203 -4.00 9.14 -1.61
N TYR A 204 -4.70 8.16 -2.17
CA TYR A 204 -5.02 8.11 -3.60
C TYR A 204 -6.50 8.42 -3.79
N ALA A 205 -6.80 9.51 -4.50
CA ALA A 205 -8.16 9.85 -4.88
C ALA A 205 -8.70 8.78 -5.84
N VAL A 206 -9.90 8.30 -5.56
CA VAL A 206 -10.61 7.28 -6.34
C VAL A 206 -12.03 7.73 -6.62
N ARG A 207 -12.63 7.22 -7.69
CA ARG A 207 -14.01 7.51 -8.08
C ARG A 207 -14.69 6.23 -8.51
N VAL A 208 -15.91 6.01 -8.01
CA VAL A 208 -16.80 4.98 -8.53
C VAL A 208 -17.78 5.66 -9.48
N ASN A 209 -17.90 5.15 -10.70
CA ASN A 209 -18.88 5.64 -11.66
C ASN A 209 -20.27 5.17 -11.22
N PRO A 210 -21.22 6.08 -10.95
CA PRO A 210 -22.55 5.69 -10.45
C PRO A 210 -23.38 4.92 -11.48
N ASN A 211 -23.07 5.03 -12.77
CA ASN A 211 -23.88 4.42 -13.83
C ASN A 211 -23.61 2.92 -14.02
N ASP A 212 -22.35 2.51 -13.90
CA ASP A 212 -21.91 1.13 -14.15
C ASP A 212 -21.18 0.51 -12.95
N GLY A 213 -20.74 1.30 -11.96
CA GLY A 213 -19.96 0.83 -10.82
C GLY A 213 -18.46 0.70 -11.08
N GLU A 214 -17.95 1.16 -12.24
CA GLU A 214 -16.53 1.12 -12.57
C GLU A 214 -15.70 1.97 -11.59
N ILE A 215 -14.55 1.44 -11.15
CA ILE A 215 -13.67 2.11 -10.20
C ILE A 215 -12.47 2.72 -10.94
N HIS A 216 -12.28 4.02 -10.78
CA HIS A 216 -11.15 4.75 -11.36
C HIS A 216 -10.23 5.28 -10.26
N THR A 217 -8.92 5.05 -10.41
CA THR A 217 -7.91 5.79 -9.64
C THR A 217 -7.66 7.13 -10.32
N ILE A 218 -7.92 8.23 -9.61
CA ILE A 218 -7.69 9.58 -10.11
C ILE A 218 -6.22 9.97 -9.92
N GLY A 219 -5.63 9.65 -8.77
CA GLY A 219 -4.20 9.85 -8.53
C GLY A 219 -3.84 10.08 -7.07
N ARG A 220 -2.53 10.12 -6.81
CA ARG A 220 -1.93 10.45 -5.52
C ARG A 220 -2.25 11.91 -5.16
N HIS A 221 -2.67 12.18 -3.93
CA HIS A 221 -3.21 13.48 -3.53
C HIS A 221 -2.47 14.09 -2.34
N ASP A 222 -1.96 15.30 -2.52
CA ASP A 222 -1.15 16.04 -1.54
C ASP A 222 -1.88 17.24 -0.91
N PHE A 223 -3.19 17.37 -1.14
CA PHE A 223 -4.02 18.49 -0.69
C PHE A 223 -3.46 19.86 -1.10
N SER A 224 -3.14 20.02 -2.39
CA SER A 224 -2.55 21.23 -2.96
C SER A 224 -1.16 21.54 -2.38
N GLY A 225 -0.34 20.49 -2.23
CA GLY A 225 1.00 20.56 -1.66
C GLY A 225 1.07 20.80 -0.15
N LYS A 226 -0.07 20.84 0.56
CA LYS A 226 -0.12 21.09 2.01
C LYS A 226 0.14 19.84 2.85
N LEU A 227 0.08 18.66 2.25
CA LEU A 227 0.44 17.38 2.86
C LEU A 227 1.71 16.85 2.20
N ALA A 228 2.84 17.00 2.91
CA ALA A 228 4.16 16.65 2.37
C ALA A 228 4.51 15.15 2.49
N MET A 229 3.85 14.42 3.39
CA MET A 229 4.15 13.02 3.73
C MET A 229 2.84 12.24 3.93
N SER A 230 2.93 10.95 4.28
CA SER A 230 1.76 10.14 4.57
C SER A 230 0.89 10.70 5.69
N MET A 231 -0.33 10.20 5.76
CA MET A 231 -1.27 10.45 6.85
C MET A 231 -1.86 9.12 7.34
N THR A 232 -2.49 9.14 8.50
CA THR A 232 -3.23 7.99 9.03
C THR A 232 -4.20 7.43 8.00
N ALA A 233 -4.32 6.11 7.97
CA ALA A 233 -5.36 5.45 7.21
C ALA A 233 -6.75 5.64 7.85
N HIS A 234 -6.86 6.12 9.09
CA HIS A 234 -8.14 6.20 9.79
C HIS A 234 -8.54 7.62 10.20
N PRO A 235 -8.61 8.57 9.24
CA PRO A 235 -9.07 9.91 9.56
C PRO A 235 -10.52 9.86 10.04
N LYS A 236 -10.88 10.76 10.97
CA LYS A 236 -12.24 10.83 11.52
C LYS A 236 -12.92 12.10 11.02
N ILE A 237 -14.11 11.96 10.43
CA ILE A 237 -14.88 13.08 9.91
C ILE A 237 -15.94 13.47 10.94
N ASP A 238 -16.00 14.74 11.29
CA ASP A 238 -17.07 15.27 12.14
C ASP A 238 -18.40 15.26 11.37
N PRO A 239 -19.44 14.56 11.87
CA PRO A 239 -20.72 14.52 11.17
C PRO A 239 -21.42 15.88 11.09
N VAL A 240 -21.14 16.83 12.00
CA VAL A 240 -21.76 18.16 12.04
C VAL A 240 -20.97 19.15 11.20
N THR A 241 -19.70 19.38 11.54
CA THR A 241 -18.88 20.40 10.87
C THR A 241 -18.34 19.94 9.53
N LYS A 242 -18.33 18.62 9.26
CA LYS A 242 -17.67 17.98 8.11
C LYS A 242 -16.15 18.18 8.07
N GLU A 243 -15.56 18.69 9.14
CA GLU A 243 -14.11 18.76 9.27
C GLU A 243 -13.54 17.35 9.47
N THR A 244 -12.42 17.06 8.81
CA THR A 244 -11.71 15.78 8.91
C THR A 244 -10.49 15.94 9.81
N PHE A 245 -10.41 15.09 10.82
CA PHE A 245 -9.34 15.02 11.81
C PHE A 245 -8.38 13.92 11.41
N ALA A 246 -7.10 14.26 11.28
CA ALA A 246 -6.06 13.34 10.85
C ALA A 246 -4.74 13.61 11.58
N PHE A 247 -3.83 12.67 11.45
CA PHE A 247 -2.46 12.83 11.92
C PHE A 247 -1.48 12.17 10.96
N ARG A 248 -0.20 12.48 11.14
CA ARG A 248 0.93 11.73 10.62
C ARG A 248 1.90 11.44 11.75
N TYR A 249 2.55 10.30 11.68
CA TYR A 249 3.63 9.94 12.60
C TYR A 249 4.86 9.52 11.80
N GLY A 250 6.02 9.52 12.43
CA GLY A 250 7.26 9.18 11.75
C GLY A 250 8.43 8.92 12.66
N PRO A 251 9.58 8.50 12.10
CA PRO A 251 10.76 8.12 12.88
C PRO A 251 11.59 9.31 13.36
N MET A 252 11.23 10.55 13.01
CA MET A 252 11.96 11.77 13.36
C MET A 252 11.04 12.77 14.08
N PRO A 253 11.53 13.57 15.04
CA PRO A 253 10.76 14.64 15.69
C PRO A 253 10.26 15.72 14.69
N PRO A 254 9.05 16.29 14.89
CA PRO A 254 8.01 15.84 15.81
C PRO A 254 7.48 14.47 15.39
N PHE A 255 7.51 13.49 16.31
CA PHE A 255 7.18 12.10 15.99
C PHE A 255 5.69 11.90 15.67
N LEU A 256 4.84 12.81 16.14
CA LEU A 256 3.41 12.87 15.85
C LEU A 256 3.04 14.32 15.49
N THR A 257 2.26 14.48 14.43
CA THR A 257 1.71 15.77 14.00
C THR A 257 0.26 15.58 13.66
N TYR A 258 -0.59 16.38 14.28
CA TYR A 258 -2.03 16.43 14.05
C TYR A 258 -2.37 17.56 13.07
N PHE A 259 -3.43 17.39 12.29
CA PHE A 259 -3.97 18.45 11.44
C PHE A 259 -5.43 18.15 11.09
N THR A 260 -6.12 19.18 10.58
CA THR A 260 -7.47 19.02 10.04
C THR A 260 -7.54 19.33 8.55
N ILE A 261 -8.59 18.84 7.91
CA ILE A 261 -8.98 19.18 6.54
C ILE A 261 -10.41 19.70 6.62
N ASP A 262 -10.64 20.90 6.12
CA ASP A 262 -11.94 21.53 6.20
C ASP A 262 -12.95 20.91 5.19
N PRO A 263 -14.24 21.28 5.27
CA PRO A 263 -15.27 20.74 4.37
C PRO A 263 -15.03 21.03 2.88
N ASN A 264 -14.19 22.01 2.54
CA ASN A 264 -13.83 22.35 1.17
C ASN A 264 -12.61 21.56 0.66
N GLY A 265 -11.99 20.75 1.52
CA GLY A 265 -10.80 19.96 1.19
C GLY A 265 -9.50 20.72 1.44
N GLU A 266 -9.55 21.83 2.18
CA GLU A 266 -8.37 22.60 2.52
C GLU A 266 -7.73 22.06 3.80
N LYS A 267 -6.52 21.51 3.69
CA LYS A 267 -5.72 21.12 4.84
C LYS A 267 -5.28 22.36 5.64
N ARG A 268 -5.52 22.34 6.96
CA ARG A 268 -5.06 23.34 7.92
C ARG A 268 -3.57 23.14 8.30
N PRO A 269 -2.92 24.14 8.91
CA PRO A 269 -1.54 24.01 9.37
C PRO A 269 -1.32 22.81 10.31
N ASP A 270 -0.11 22.27 10.26
CA ASP A 270 0.33 21.17 11.14
C ASP A 270 0.41 21.64 12.60
N VAL A 271 -0.08 20.80 13.52
CA VAL A 271 0.06 20.95 14.97
C VAL A 271 0.99 19.83 15.48
N PRO A 272 2.27 20.14 15.72
CA PRO A 272 3.22 19.14 16.21
C PRO A 272 2.93 18.76 17.67
N ILE A 273 2.99 17.45 17.98
CA ILE A 273 2.79 16.92 19.33
C ILE A 273 4.15 16.53 19.91
N PHE A 274 4.73 17.43 20.72
CA PHE A 274 6.08 17.25 21.30
C PHE A 274 6.10 16.41 22.58
N SER A 275 4.94 16.10 23.17
CA SER A 275 4.85 15.23 24.35
C SER A 275 5.22 13.78 24.04
N MET A 276 5.17 13.37 22.77
CA MET A 276 5.66 12.07 22.34
C MET A 276 7.19 12.14 22.20
N THR A 277 7.92 11.46 23.10
CA THR A 277 9.38 11.53 23.18
C THR A 277 10.12 10.45 22.40
N SER A 278 9.39 9.49 21.84
CA SER A 278 9.93 8.39 21.04
C SER A 278 9.01 8.08 19.85
N PRO A 279 9.54 7.52 18.75
CA PRO A 279 8.71 7.08 17.65
C PRO A 279 7.86 5.88 18.06
N SER A 280 6.55 5.96 17.78
CA SER A 280 5.59 4.89 18.06
C SER A 280 4.73 4.65 16.82
N PHE A 281 4.34 3.40 16.60
CA PHE A 281 3.35 3.05 15.58
C PHE A 281 1.97 3.44 16.07
N LEU A 282 1.30 4.33 15.33
CA LEU A 282 -0.02 4.87 15.67
C LEU A 282 -0.96 4.57 14.52
N HIS A 283 -1.75 3.50 14.66
CA HIS A 283 -2.64 3.04 13.60
C HIS A 283 -3.90 3.90 13.47
N ASP A 284 -4.64 4.03 14.57
CA ASP A 284 -5.96 4.65 14.62
C ASP A 284 -6.00 5.78 15.67
N LEU A 285 -7.02 6.63 15.57
CA LEU A 285 -7.35 7.67 16.54
C LEU A 285 -8.81 7.57 16.96
N ALA A 286 -9.14 8.16 18.09
CA ALA A 286 -10.53 8.40 18.48
C ALA A 286 -10.80 9.91 18.58
N ARG A 287 -12.04 10.31 18.30
CA ARG A 287 -12.54 11.67 18.55
C ARG A 287 -13.76 11.59 19.44
N ARG A 288 -13.82 12.46 20.45
CA ARG A 288 -15.00 12.70 21.29
C ARG A 288 -15.62 14.05 20.93
N SER A 289 -16.95 14.15 20.93
CA SER A 289 -17.68 15.36 20.50
C SER A 289 -17.79 16.46 21.55
N ASP A 290 -17.55 16.13 22.82
CA ASP A 290 -17.64 17.04 23.97
C ASP A 290 -16.30 17.67 24.37
N LEU A 291 -15.22 17.24 23.73
CA LEU A 291 -13.89 17.79 23.93
C LEU A 291 -13.57 18.75 22.79
N HIS A 292 -13.80 20.04 23.03
CA HIS A 292 -12.97 21.06 22.40
C HIS A 292 -11.52 20.79 22.83
N HIS A 293 -10.80 19.98 22.04
CA HIS A 293 -9.36 19.69 22.17
C HIS A 293 -8.88 18.96 23.45
N GLU A 294 -9.24 17.69 23.68
CA GLU A 294 -8.37 16.79 24.48
C GLU A 294 -8.29 15.39 23.85
N PHE A 295 -7.07 14.93 23.58
CA PHE A 295 -6.78 13.57 23.14
C PHE A 295 -6.48 12.72 24.38
N GLY A 296 -7.36 11.76 24.69
CA GLY A 296 -7.12 10.77 25.75
C GLY A 296 -6.22 9.64 25.23
N PHE A 297 -5.05 9.47 25.84
CA PHE A 297 -4.24 8.25 25.73
C PHE A 297 -4.57 7.35 26.91
N TRP A 298 -5.08 6.14 26.64
CA TRP A 298 -5.14 5.08 27.65
C TRP A 298 -3.83 4.29 27.56
N GLY A 299 -3.02 4.38 28.60
CA GLY A 299 -1.89 3.50 28.84
C GLY A 299 -2.09 2.81 30.17
N ASP A 300 -1.92 1.49 30.17
CA ASP A 300 -1.33 0.71 31.25
C ASP A 300 -0.20 -0.14 30.63
#